data_AF-A0A6V7LAG5-F1
#
_entry.id   AF-A0A6V7LAG5-F1
#
_cell.length_a   1.000
_cell.length_b   1.000
_cell.length_c   1.000
_cell.angle_alpha   90.00
_cell.angle_beta   90.00
_cell.angle_gamma   90.00
#
_symmetry.space_group_name_H-M   'P 1'
#
loop_
_entity.id
_entity.type
_entity.pdbx_description
1 polymer ?
#
loop_
_entity_poly.entity_id
_entity_poly.type
_entity_poly.pdbx_seq_one_letter_code
_entity_poly.pdbx_strand_id
1 'polypeptide(L)' 'MANGSIHWEARILPAGPPRLLGWNVPPEELVHIPEHWLAYPEPKPAMHYLLGLLYIGFTFVALLGNGLVIWVFTV' A
#
# COMPACT_ATOMS: atom_id res chain seq x y z
N MET A 1 -36.46 -3.32 18.74
CA MET A 1 -35.86 -4.67 18.91
C MET A 1 -34.63 -4.73 18.01
N ALA A 2 -33.45 -4.44 18.56
CA ALA A 2 -32.20 -4.52 17.80
C ALA A 2 -31.79 -5.99 17.68
N ASN A 3 -31.77 -6.49 16.45
CA ASN A 3 -31.55 -7.90 16.13
C ASN A 3 -30.07 -8.28 16.38
N GLY A 4 -29.83 -9.19 17.33
CA GLY A 4 -28.50 -9.63 17.77
C GLY A 4 -27.80 -10.63 16.83
N SER A 5 -28.16 -10.69 15.54
CA SER A 5 -27.62 -11.68 14.58
C SER A 5 -26.28 -11.29 13.93
N ILE A 6 -25.84 -10.04 14.07
CA ILE A 6 -24.77 -9.45 13.23
C ILE A 6 -23.32 -9.90 13.52
N HIS A 7 -23.06 -10.78 14.50
CA HIS A 7 -21.68 -11.05 14.94
C HIS A 7 -21.02 -12.34 14.41
N TRP A 8 -21.79 -13.36 14.01
CA TRP A 8 -21.24 -14.63 13.51
C TRP A 8 -21.28 -14.75 11.98
N GLU A 9 -22.18 -14.01 11.33
CA GLU A 9 -22.32 -13.97 9.87
C GLU A 9 -21.05 -13.42 9.18
N ALA A 10 -20.31 -12.52 9.84
CA ALA A 10 -19.05 -11.99 9.32
C ALA A 10 -17.95 -13.07 9.10
N ARG A 11 -18.05 -14.25 9.74
CA ARG A 11 -17.11 -15.37 9.54
C ARG A 11 -17.43 -16.26 8.34
N ILE A 12 -18.68 -16.26 7.88
CA ILE A 12 -19.20 -17.15 6.83
C ILE A 12 -19.51 -16.42 5.54
N LEU A 13 -19.57 -15.09 5.56
CA LEU A 13 -19.72 -14.31 4.35
C LEU A 13 -18.41 -14.36 3.54
N PRO A 14 -18.46 -14.74 2.26
CA PRO A 14 -17.29 -14.63 1.40
C PRO A 14 -16.84 -13.17 1.39
N ALA A 15 -15.52 -12.94 1.39
CA ALA A 15 -14.98 -11.61 1.15
C ALA A 15 -15.66 -11.06 -0.12
N GLY A 16 -16.23 -9.85 -0.02
CA GLY A 16 -16.92 -9.23 -1.15
C GLY A 16 -16.07 -9.20 -2.42
N PRO A 17 -16.67 -8.89 -3.58
CA PRO A 17 -15.94 -8.86 -4.85
C PRO A 17 -14.61 -8.08 -4.68
N PRO A 18 -13.49 -8.62 -5.18
CA PRO A 18 -12.18 -8.01 -5.00
C PRO A 18 -12.23 -6.59 -5.53
N ARG A 19 -11.83 -5.63 -4.69
CA ARG A 19 -11.74 -4.23 -5.09
C ARG A 19 -10.72 -4.11 -6.21
N LEU A 20 -10.98 -3.24 -7.18
CA LEU A 20 -10.02 -2.94 -8.24
C LEU A 20 -8.98 -1.93 -7.74
N LEU A 21 -7.82 -1.93 -8.37
CA LEU A 21 -6.77 -0.95 -8.14
C LEU A 21 -7.32 0.44 -8.47
N GLY A 22 -7.15 1.39 -7.56
CA GLY A 22 -7.70 2.74 -7.70
C GLY A 22 -9.06 2.96 -7.05
N TRP A 23 -9.64 1.95 -6.35
CA TRP A 23 -10.93 2.12 -5.66
C TRP A 23 -10.97 3.26 -4.64
N ASN A 24 -9.83 3.65 -4.07
CA ASN A 24 -9.69 4.71 -3.07
C ASN A 24 -9.05 6.00 -3.65
N VAL A 25 -8.97 6.14 -4.98
CA VAL A 25 -8.38 7.31 -5.63
C VAL A 25 -9.48 8.31 -5.99
N PRO A 26 -9.34 9.60 -5.61
CA PRO A 26 -10.33 10.61 -5.96
C PRO A 26 -10.36 10.86 -7.48
N PRO A 27 -11.52 11.20 -8.08
CA PRO A 27 -11.67 11.32 -9.53
C PRO A 27 -10.70 12.29 -10.19
N GLU A 28 -10.27 13.32 -9.46
CA GLU A 28 -9.34 14.34 -9.92
C GLU A 28 -7.93 13.78 -10.15
N GLU A 29 -7.54 12.73 -9.43
CA GLU A 29 -6.22 12.10 -9.54
C GLU A 29 -6.19 10.94 -10.56
N LEU A 30 -7.37 10.42 -10.95
CA LEU A 30 -7.46 9.34 -11.94
C LEU A 30 -6.87 9.73 -13.30
N VAL A 31 -6.85 11.03 -13.64
CA VAL A 31 -6.23 11.53 -14.89
C VAL A 31 -4.74 11.23 -14.98
N HIS A 32 -4.06 11.05 -13.84
CA HIS A 32 -2.64 10.71 -13.80
C HIS A 32 -2.37 9.20 -13.88
N ILE A 33 -3.41 8.37 -13.75
CA ILE A 33 -3.29 6.91 -13.72
C ILE A 33 -3.71 6.35 -15.08
N PRO A 34 -2.82 5.69 -15.82
CA PRO A 34 -3.18 5.04 -17.07
C PRO A 34 -4.29 3.98 -16.86
N GLU A 35 -5.27 3.93 -17.77
CA GLU A 35 -6.46 3.07 -17.65
C GLU A 35 -6.14 1.58 -17.47
N HIS A 36 -5.04 1.10 -18.06
CA HIS A 36 -4.63 -0.31 -17.95
C HIS A 36 -4.32 -0.73 -16.52
N TRP A 37 -3.95 0.19 -15.63
CA TRP A 37 -3.68 -0.12 -14.22
C TRP A 37 -4.97 -0.37 -13.42
N LEU A 38 -6.09 0.24 -13.81
CA LEU A 38 -7.38 0.10 -13.12
C LEU A 38 -8.05 -1.26 -13.36
N ALA A 39 -7.53 -2.04 -14.32
CA ALA A 39 -8.02 -3.39 -14.63
C ALA A 39 -7.54 -4.46 -13.63
N TYR A 40 -6.55 -4.14 -12.78
CA TYR A 40 -5.98 -5.10 -11.83
C TYR A 40 -6.72 -5.10 -10.48
N PRO A 41 -6.80 -6.25 -9.78
CA PRO A 41 -7.32 -6.30 -8.43
C PRO A 41 -6.39 -5.61 -7.43
N GLU A 42 -6.96 -5.16 -6.30
CA GLU A 42 -6.24 -4.61 -5.17
C GLU A 42 -5.20 -5.63 -4.65
N PRO A 43 -3.91 -5.24 -4.55
CA PRO A 43 -2.89 -6.08 -3.93
C PRO A 43 -3.21 -6.36 -2.47
N LYS A 44 -2.69 -7.48 -1.94
CA LYS A 44 -2.81 -7.78 -0.50
C LYS A 44 -2.22 -6.60 0.31
N PRO A 45 -2.90 -6.12 1.38
CA PRO A 45 -2.40 -5.03 2.21
C PRO A 45 -0.95 -5.21 2.69
N ALA A 46 -0.55 -6.46 2.98
CA ALA A 46 0.81 -6.83 3.35
C ALA A 46 1.89 -6.39 2.33
N MET A 47 1.56 -6.36 1.03
CA MET A 47 2.51 -5.95 -0.02
C MET A 47 2.84 -4.46 0.05
N HIS A 48 1.87 -3.62 0.43
CA HIS A 48 2.10 -2.19 0.63
C HIS A 48 3.02 -1.94 1.84
N TYR A 49 2.81 -2.65 2.95
CA TYR A 49 3.69 -2.57 4.11
C TYR A 49 5.11 -3.07 3.81
N LEU A 50 5.23 -4.18 3.08
CA LEU A 50 6.53 -4.72 2.66
C LEU A 50 7.31 -3.70 1.80
N LEU A 51 6.63 -3.09 0.82
CA LEU A 51 7.24 -2.08 -0.04
C LEU A 51 7.68 -0.85 0.77
N GLY A 52 6.84 -0.36 1.68
CA GLY A 52 7.19 0.75 2.57
C GLY A 52 8.40 0.46 3.45
N LEU A 53 8.44 -0.74 4.06
CA LEU A 53 9.57 -1.17 4.88
C LEU A 53 10.88 -1.27 4.07
N LEU A 54 10.80 -1.80 2.85
CA LEU A 54 11.93 -1.89 1.94
C LEU A 54 12.50 -0.50 1.61
N TYR A 55 11.63 0.45 1.29
CA TYR A 55 12.04 1.83 0.98
C TYR A 55 12.67 2.54 2.19
N ILE A 56 12.13 2.33 3.38
CA ILE A 56 12.73 2.85 4.63
C ILE A 56 14.13 2.26 4.84
N GLY A 57 14.28 0.93 4.68
CA GLY A 57 15.57 0.26 4.77
C GLY A 57 16.58 0.80 3.76
N PHE A 58 16.19 0.94 2.49
CA PHE A 58 17.02 1.57 1.46
C PHE A 58 17.38 3.01 1.80
N THR A 59 16.46 3.79 2.39
CA THR A 59 16.73 5.16 2.80
C THR A 59 17.82 5.21 3.86
N PHE A 60 17.78 4.37 4.90
CA PHE A 60 18.83 4.33 5.92
C PHE A 60 20.18 3.91 5.32
N VAL A 61 20.21 2.86 4.51
CA VAL A 61 21.44 2.40 3.84
C VAL A 61 22.01 3.50 2.95
N ALA A 62 21.17 4.20 2.18
CA ALA A 62 21.59 5.28 1.31
C ALA A 62 22.11 6.48 2.10
N LEU A 63 21.39 6.93 3.12
CA LEU A 63 21.80 8.09 3.93
C LEU A 63 23.08 7.81 4.71
N LEU A 64 23.22 6.62 5.32
CA LEU A 64 24.43 6.24 6.04
C LEU A 64 25.60 6.02 5.08
N GLY A 65 25.42 5.27 4.00
CA GLY A 65 26.48 4.98 3.03
C GLY A 65 27.00 6.26 2.38
N ASN A 66 26.12 7.06 1.79
CA ASN A 66 26.53 8.30 1.13
C ASN A 66 26.97 9.36 2.14
N GLY A 67 26.34 9.43 3.32
CA GLY A 67 26.74 10.34 4.39
C GLY A 67 28.15 10.05 4.91
N LEU A 68 28.51 8.76 5.07
CA LEU A 68 29.87 8.35 5.44
C LEU A 68 30.89 8.68 4.35
N VAL A 69 30.56 8.47 3.07
CA VAL A 69 31.43 8.87 1.96
C VAL A 69 31.69 10.38 2.01
N ILE A 70 30.65 11.19 2.14
CA ILE A 70 30.83 12.65 2.23
C ILE A 70 31.70 12.97 3.44
N TRP A 71 31.39 12.44 4.63
CA TRP A 71 32.12 12.74 5.86
C TRP A 71 33.61 12.42 5.77
N VAL A 72 33.99 11.23 5.28
CA VAL A 72 35.39 10.80 5.19
C VAL A 72 36.17 11.60 4.14
N PHE A 73 35.52 12.02 3.05
CA PHE A 73 36.21 12.70 1.95
C PHE A 73 36.16 14.24 2.04
N THR A 74 35.36 14.81 2.96
CA THR A 74 35.28 16.27 3.16
C THR A 74 35.83 16.76 4.50
N VAL A 75 36.12 15.86 5.45
CA VAL A 75 36.87 16.14 6.69
C VAL A 75 38.31 15.67 6.52
#